data_AF-A0A420ZAG1-F1
#
_entry.id   AF-A0A420ZAG1-F1
#
_cell.length_a   1.000
_cell.length_b   1.000
_cell.length_c   1.000
_cell.angle_alpha   90.00
_cell.angle_beta   90.00
_cell.angle_gamma   90.00
#
_symmetry.space_group_name_H-M   'P 1'
#
loop_
_entity.id
_entity.type
_entity.pdbx_description
1 polymer ?
#
loop_
_entity_poly.entity_id
_entity_poly.type
_entity_poly.pdbx_seq_one_letter_code
_entity_poly.pdbx_strand_id
1 'polypeptide(L)'
;YNLIFNYSFSLKSLLYLLRLTIFVSFFIFPPQTYIKNKITKKFFFLTIMANIGFSYLQYFFWPDSTIFKSLHWDPHLNRLIGTFFDPTFTALIYLLFLIFLFFNSSLSNKTKTFLIIPTYLAISLSYSRSTMLTLLAVSAYTSKQLKKGHIFIFSLILILISLILLPKTTGEGTNLQRTSTILAKIRNYQQAIHLFIKQPILGHGYNFLPQAKQQSNYYQPQSHSNSAFDSSLLTILTSTGLVSFSLFLIAIIKEFKQDSLLKKNLYLAIFVHSLFANSMLYPWVIISLLFLST
;
A
#
# COMPACT_ATOMS: atom_id res chain seq x y z
N TYR A 1 -0.62 11.14 37.26
CA TYR A 1 -1.36 10.17 36.44
C TYR A 1 -2.61 10.84 35.88
N ASN A 2 -2.49 11.54 34.75
CA ASN A 2 -3.64 11.96 33.94
C ASN A 2 -3.75 10.99 32.76
N LEU A 3 -4.41 9.86 32.98
CA LEU A 3 -4.72 8.86 31.95
C LEU A 3 -5.97 9.23 31.14
N ILE A 4 -6.51 10.44 31.34
CA ILE A 4 -7.75 10.89 30.71
C ILE A 4 -7.35 11.76 29.51
N PHE A 5 -7.76 11.31 28.33
CA PHE A 5 -7.59 11.99 27.05
C PHE A 5 -8.05 13.45 27.15
N ASN A 6 -7.13 14.41 27.24
CA ASN A 6 -7.41 15.85 27.12
C ASN A 6 -7.63 16.25 25.65
N TYR A 7 -8.39 15.47 24.90
CA TYR A 7 -8.76 15.81 23.53
C TYR A 7 -10.25 16.12 23.48
N SER A 8 -10.58 17.34 23.08
CA SER A 8 -11.97 17.76 22.88
C SER A 8 -12.61 16.90 21.78
N PHE A 9 -13.86 16.47 22.02
CA PHE A 9 -14.66 15.78 21.00
C PHE A 9 -14.75 16.62 19.71
N SER A 10 -14.56 15.98 18.56
CA SER A 10 -14.72 16.62 17.25
C SER A 10 -15.56 15.74 16.31
N LEU A 11 -16.49 16.34 15.59
CA LEU A 11 -17.32 15.65 14.59
C LEU A 11 -16.44 14.96 13.53
N LYS A 12 -15.34 15.61 13.14
CA LYS A 12 -14.34 15.07 12.22
C LYS A 12 -13.76 13.76 12.76
N SER A 13 -13.34 13.72 14.03
CA SER A 13 -12.83 12.51 14.68
C SER A 13 -13.87 11.38 14.71
N LEU A 14 -15.15 11.69 14.94
CA LEU A 14 -16.23 10.69 14.89
C LEU A 14 -16.39 10.10 13.48
N LEU A 15 -16.38 10.93 12.44
CA LEU A 15 -16.49 10.46 11.05
C LEU A 15 -15.29 9.59 10.65
N TYR A 16 -14.07 9.92 11.10
CA TYR A 16 -12.90 9.05 10.90
C TYR A 16 -13.03 7.72 11.64
N LEU A 17 -13.60 7.71 12.85
CA LEU A 17 -13.90 6.48 13.58
C LEU A 17 -14.89 5.62 12.81
N LEU A 18 -16.02 6.19 12.40
CA LEU A 18 -17.06 5.49 11.64
C LEU A 18 -16.49 4.89 10.35
N ARG A 19 -15.67 5.67 9.63
CA ARG A 19 -14.98 5.19 8.43
C ARG A 19 -14.07 4.00 8.73
N LEU A 20 -13.25 4.09 9.79
CA LEU A 20 -12.36 3.00 10.19
C LEU A 20 -13.15 1.74 10.60
N THR A 21 -14.23 1.90 11.38
CA THR A 21 -15.08 0.78 11.81
C THR A 21 -15.76 0.11 10.62
N ILE A 22 -16.22 0.88 9.64
CA ILE A 22 -16.81 0.32 8.41
C ILE A 22 -15.75 -0.50 7.66
N PHE A 23 -14.53 0.01 7.49
CA PHE A 23 -13.48 -0.74 6.80
C PHE A 23 -13.05 -2.02 7.53
N VAL A 24 -12.88 -1.94 8.86
CA VAL A 24 -12.59 -3.12 9.68
C VAL A 24 -13.73 -4.13 9.60
N SER A 25 -14.99 -3.67 9.67
CA SER A 25 -16.16 -4.55 9.53
C SER A 25 -16.21 -5.23 8.16
N PHE A 26 -15.84 -4.53 7.09
CA PHE A 26 -15.81 -5.10 5.74
C PHE A 26 -14.72 -6.16 5.57
N PHE A 27 -13.60 -6.01 6.28
CA PHE A 27 -12.54 -7.01 6.30
C PHE A 27 -12.90 -8.25 7.14
N ILE A 28 -13.52 -8.06 8.31
CA ILE A 28 -13.91 -9.16 9.22
C ILE A 28 -15.14 -9.91 8.69
N PHE A 29 -16.11 -9.18 8.15
CA PHE A 29 -17.38 -9.70 7.63
C PHE A 29 -17.52 -9.37 6.14
N PRO A 30 -16.64 -9.92 5.27
CA PRO A 30 -16.71 -9.64 3.86
C PRO A 30 -18.02 -10.18 3.28
N PRO A 31 -18.73 -9.44 2.42
CA PRO A 31 -19.98 -9.90 1.80
C PRO A 31 -19.70 -11.05 0.81
N GLN A 32 -19.58 -12.27 1.34
CA GLN A 32 -19.05 -13.43 0.62
C GLN A 32 -19.87 -13.78 -0.63
N THR A 33 -21.19 -13.59 -0.58
CA THR A 33 -22.10 -13.83 -1.71
C THR A 33 -21.74 -12.95 -2.91
N TYR A 34 -21.44 -11.67 -2.66
CA TYR A 34 -21.04 -10.73 -3.70
C TYR A 34 -19.62 -10.95 -4.14
N ILE A 35 -18.67 -11.20 -3.23
CA ILE A 35 -17.25 -11.36 -3.60
C ILE A 35 -17.02 -12.65 -4.41
N LYS A 36 -17.76 -13.72 -4.11
CA LYS A 36 -17.65 -15.01 -4.83
C LYS A 36 -18.42 -15.02 -6.16
N ASN A 37 -19.30 -14.04 -6.40
CA ASN A 37 -20.08 -13.96 -7.64
C ASN A 37 -19.17 -13.71 -8.85
N LYS A 38 -19.36 -14.47 -9.93
CA LYS A 38 -18.55 -14.34 -11.16
C LYS A 38 -18.69 -12.97 -11.83
N ILE A 39 -19.89 -12.38 -11.80
CA ILE A 39 -20.18 -11.09 -12.45
C ILE A 39 -19.43 -9.97 -11.74
N THR A 40 -19.51 -9.92 -10.42
CA THR A 40 -18.83 -8.91 -9.59
C THR A 40 -17.31 -9.05 -9.67
N LYS A 41 -16.76 -10.28 -9.69
CA LYS A 41 -15.33 -10.50 -9.93
C LYS A 41 -14.91 -10.00 -11.32
N LYS A 42 -15.68 -10.32 -12.36
CA LYS A 42 -15.42 -9.81 -13.72
C LYS A 42 -15.45 -8.29 -13.76
N PHE A 43 -16.43 -7.67 -13.11
CA PHE A 43 -16.51 -6.22 -12.98
C PHE A 43 -15.29 -5.65 -12.25
N PHE A 44 -14.89 -6.24 -11.12
CA PHE A 44 -13.68 -5.83 -10.40
C PHE A 44 -12.43 -5.92 -11.29
N PHE A 45 -12.24 -7.00 -12.04
CA PHE A 45 -11.13 -7.11 -12.99
C PHE A 45 -11.18 -6.04 -14.09
N LEU A 46 -12.37 -5.76 -14.63
CA LEU A 46 -12.56 -4.67 -15.58
C LEU A 46 -12.18 -3.31 -14.96
N THR A 47 -12.50 -3.07 -13.69
CA THR A 47 -12.10 -1.82 -13.01
C THR A 47 -10.58 -1.68 -12.87
N ILE A 48 -9.86 -2.76 -12.53
CA ILE A 48 -8.38 -2.73 -12.50
C ILE A 48 -7.82 -2.49 -13.91
N MET A 49 -8.36 -3.16 -14.93
CA MET A 49 -7.90 -2.97 -16.32
C MET A 49 -8.14 -1.57 -16.83
N ALA A 50 -9.35 -1.03 -16.57
CA ALA A 50 -9.67 0.35 -16.90
C ALA A 50 -8.71 1.31 -16.18
N ASN A 51 -8.44 1.09 -14.88
CA ASN A 51 -7.52 1.90 -14.11
C ASN A 51 -6.09 1.86 -14.69
N ILE A 52 -5.57 0.70 -15.12
CA ILE A 52 -4.28 0.60 -15.80
C ILE A 52 -4.29 1.39 -17.11
N GLY A 53 -5.34 1.24 -17.93
CA GLY A 53 -5.50 2.00 -19.17
C GLY A 53 -5.51 3.51 -18.93
N PHE A 54 -6.31 3.97 -17.98
CA PHE A 54 -6.34 5.38 -17.58
C PHE A 54 -5.00 5.87 -17.02
N SER A 55 -4.22 4.99 -16.40
CA SER A 55 -2.92 5.37 -15.88
C SER A 55 -1.87 5.57 -16.96
N TYR A 56 -1.94 4.77 -18.03
CA TYR A 56 -1.13 5.02 -19.24
C TYR A 56 -1.57 6.32 -19.92
N LEU A 57 -2.88 6.54 -20.08
CA LEU A 57 -3.39 7.80 -20.62
C LEU A 57 -2.91 8.99 -19.78
N GLN A 58 -3.01 8.90 -18.46
CA GLN A 58 -2.47 9.90 -17.54
C GLN A 58 -0.96 10.10 -17.76
N TYR A 59 -0.16 9.03 -17.81
CA TYR A 59 1.28 9.15 -17.96
C TYR A 59 1.70 9.84 -19.27
N PHE A 60 1.03 9.55 -20.40
CA PHE A 60 1.40 10.10 -21.71
C PHE A 60 0.79 11.49 -21.97
N PHE A 61 -0.46 11.72 -21.58
CA PHE A 61 -1.17 12.98 -21.89
C PHE A 61 -1.13 13.99 -20.74
N TRP A 62 -0.92 13.53 -19.50
CA TRP A 62 -0.84 14.39 -18.31
C TRP A 62 0.28 13.93 -17.35
N PRO A 63 1.55 14.04 -17.78
CA PRO A 63 2.70 13.59 -16.98
C PRO A 63 2.98 14.45 -15.75
N ASP A 64 2.55 15.71 -15.74
CA ASP A 64 2.79 16.66 -14.64
C ASP A 64 1.57 16.81 -13.72
N SER A 65 1.62 16.15 -12.56
CA SER A 65 0.60 16.29 -11.51
C SER A 65 1.01 17.25 -10.39
N THR A 66 2.12 17.98 -10.54
CA THR A 66 2.62 18.92 -9.53
C THR A 66 1.67 20.10 -9.27
N ILE A 67 0.74 20.36 -10.20
CA ILE A 67 -0.34 21.35 -10.06
C ILE A 67 -1.14 21.13 -8.77
N PHE A 68 -1.33 19.87 -8.35
CA PHE A 68 -2.08 19.51 -7.14
C PHE A 68 -1.33 19.79 -5.83
N LYS A 69 -0.06 20.24 -5.90
CA LYS A 69 0.68 20.73 -4.72
C LYS A 69 -0.04 21.90 -4.06
N SER A 70 -0.73 22.74 -4.85
CA SER A 70 -1.58 23.83 -4.35
C SER A 70 -2.73 23.35 -3.45
N LEU A 71 -3.18 22.10 -3.65
CA LEU A 71 -4.20 21.41 -2.87
C LEU A 71 -3.61 20.48 -1.80
N HIS A 72 -2.33 20.64 -1.47
CA HIS A 72 -1.60 19.85 -0.46
C HIS A 72 -1.41 18.37 -0.80
N TRP A 73 -1.46 18.00 -2.08
CA TRP A 73 -1.06 16.67 -2.56
C TRP A 73 0.46 16.58 -2.75
N ASP A 74 1.00 15.36 -2.65
CA ASP A 74 2.42 15.12 -2.88
C ASP A 74 2.74 15.32 -4.38
N PRO A 75 3.68 16.19 -4.75
CA PRO A 75 3.97 16.46 -6.16
C PRO A 75 4.57 15.23 -6.85
N HIS A 76 3.98 14.85 -7.99
CA HIS A 76 4.50 13.78 -8.84
C HIS A 76 4.66 14.28 -10.28
N LEU A 77 5.91 14.28 -10.75
CA LEU A 77 6.27 14.65 -12.11
C LEU A 77 6.76 13.40 -12.84
N ASN A 78 6.22 13.12 -14.03
CA ASN A 78 6.61 12.01 -14.90
C ASN A 78 6.50 10.63 -14.22
N ARG A 79 5.46 10.44 -13.40
CA ARG A 79 5.16 9.16 -12.74
C ARG A 79 3.74 8.74 -13.09
N LEU A 80 3.55 7.43 -13.18
CA LEU A 80 2.24 6.83 -13.32
C LEU A 80 1.55 6.76 -11.95
N ILE A 81 0.51 7.57 -11.77
CA ILE A 81 -0.25 7.71 -10.51
C ILE A 81 -1.70 7.22 -10.61
N GLY A 82 -2.19 6.95 -11.83
CA GLY A 82 -3.53 6.43 -12.09
C GLY A 82 -4.68 7.21 -11.45
N THR A 83 -5.85 6.58 -11.33
CA THR A 83 -7.03 7.25 -10.76
C THR A 83 -7.00 7.33 -9.22
N PHE A 84 -5.96 6.78 -8.58
CA PHE A 84 -5.78 6.88 -7.14
C PHE A 84 -4.91 8.07 -6.72
N PHE A 85 -4.30 8.77 -7.68
CA PHE A 85 -3.45 9.94 -7.46
C PHE A 85 -2.26 9.69 -6.50
N ASP A 86 -1.82 8.43 -6.35
CA ASP A 86 -0.66 8.06 -5.55
C ASP A 86 0.09 6.88 -6.21
N PRO A 87 1.32 7.10 -6.69
CA PRO A 87 2.09 6.08 -7.41
C PRO A 87 2.46 4.88 -6.53
N THR A 88 2.47 5.05 -5.21
CA THR A 88 2.82 4.01 -4.26
C THR A 88 1.68 3.00 -4.13
N PHE A 89 0.45 3.50 -3.95
CA PHE A 89 -0.73 2.64 -3.82
C PHE A 89 -1.19 2.05 -5.16
N THR A 90 -1.04 2.77 -6.27
CA THR A 90 -1.37 2.23 -7.60
C THR A 90 -0.51 1.04 -7.95
N ALA A 91 0.80 1.18 -7.76
CA ALA A 91 1.76 0.13 -8.03
C ALA A 91 1.52 -1.09 -7.14
N LEU A 92 1.16 -0.89 -5.86
CA LEU A 92 0.80 -2.02 -4.99
C LEU A 92 -0.45 -2.74 -5.50
N ILE A 93 -1.52 -2.04 -5.87
CA ILE A 93 -2.75 -2.66 -6.40
C ILE A 93 -2.44 -3.47 -7.67
N TYR A 94 -1.58 -2.94 -8.55
CA TYR A 94 -1.14 -3.66 -9.74
C TYR A 94 -0.24 -4.84 -9.40
N LEU A 95 0.59 -4.74 -8.37
CA LEU A 95 1.39 -5.86 -7.88
C LEU A 95 0.49 -6.99 -7.35
N LEU A 96 -0.55 -6.67 -6.58
CA LEU A 96 -1.52 -7.67 -6.12
C LEU A 96 -2.20 -8.36 -7.31
N PHE A 97 -2.60 -7.58 -8.31
CA PHE A 97 -3.19 -8.12 -9.53
C PHE A 97 -2.19 -8.98 -10.34
N LEU A 98 -0.92 -8.57 -10.42
CA LEU A 98 0.15 -9.33 -11.08
C LEU A 98 0.40 -10.67 -10.36
N ILE A 99 0.42 -10.69 -9.03
CA ILE A 99 0.50 -11.91 -8.22
C ILE A 99 -0.68 -12.83 -8.52
N PHE A 100 -1.90 -12.28 -8.59
CA PHE A 100 -3.08 -13.04 -8.96
C PHE A 100 -2.96 -13.67 -10.36
N LEU A 101 -2.56 -12.89 -11.38
CA LEU A 101 -2.37 -13.40 -12.75
C LEU A 101 -1.33 -14.53 -12.83
N PHE A 102 -0.25 -14.42 -12.05
CA PHE A 102 0.80 -15.43 -12.01
C PHE A 102 0.25 -16.79 -11.53
N PHE A 103 -0.54 -16.80 -10.45
CA PHE A 103 -1.10 -18.03 -9.88
C PHE A 103 -2.40 -18.52 -10.54
N ASN A 104 -3.12 -17.66 -11.27
CA ASN A 104 -4.41 -18.05 -11.82
C ASN A 104 -4.27 -19.06 -12.96
N SER A 105 -4.60 -20.33 -12.73
CA SER A 105 -4.49 -21.40 -13.73
C SER A 105 -5.58 -21.39 -14.81
N SER A 106 -6.68 -20.65 -14.61
CA SER A 106 -7.81 -20.67 -15.55
C SER A 106 -7.57 -19.87 -16.83
N LEU A 107 -6.58 -18.97 -16.82
CA LEU A 107 -6.23 -18.13 -17.95
C LEU A 107 -5.23 -18.85 -18.87
N SER A 108 -5.43 -18.76 -20.18
CA SER A 108 -4.46 -19.28 -21.15
C SER A 108 -3.14 -18.51 -21.06
N ASN A 109 -2.01 -19.16 -21.36
CA ASN A 109 -0.70 -18.51 -21.29
C ASN A 109 -0.63 -17.23 -22.14
N LYS A 110 -1.25 -17.22 -23.33
CA LYS A 110 -1.32 -16.02 -24.18
C LYS A 110 -2.04 -14.86 -23.48
N THR A 111 -3.20 -15.13 -22.87
CA THR A 111 -3.96 -14.11 -22.11
C THR A 111 -3.21 -13.61 -20.88
N LYS A 112 -2.52 -14.50 -20.15
CA LYS A 112 -1.68 -14.10 -19.02
C LYS A 112 -0.58 -13.14 -19.47
N THR A 113 0.17 -13.50 -20.52
CA THR A 113 1.24 -12.65 -21.03
C THR A 113 0.72 -11.28 -21.46
N PHE A 114 -0.41 -11.24 -22.16
CA PHE A 114 -1.06 -10.00 -22.58
C PHE A 114 -1.46 -9.09 -21.41
N LEU A 115 -1.78 -9.65 -20.24
CA LEU A 115 -2.14 -8.89 -19.05
C LEU A 115 -0.93 -8.55 -18.16
N ILE A 116 0.04 -9.47 -18.05
CA ILE A 116 1.24 -9.32 -17.19
C ILE A 116 2.17 -8.23 -17.73
N ILE A 117 2.39 -8.15 -19.04
CA ILE A 117 3.29 -7.15 -19.63
C ILE A 117 2.84 -5.71 -19.31
N PRO A 118 1.60 -5.29 -19.65
CA PRO A 118 1.16 -3.93 -19.37
C PRO A 118 0.99 -3.66 -17.88
N THR A 119 0.66 -4.64 -17.05
CA THR A 119 0.61 -4.44 -15.58
C THR A 119 2.00 -4.19 -15.02
N TYR A 120 3.01 -4.98 -15.41
CA TYR A 120 4.38 -4.79 -14.96
C TYR A 120 4.98 -3.46 -15.43
N LEU A 121 4.76 -3.09 -16.69
CA LEU A 121 5.21 -1.81 -17.22
C LEU A 121 4.58 -0.64 -16.44
N ALA A 122 3.31 -0.74 -16.05
CA ALA A 122 2.66 0.30 -15.25
C ALA A 122 3.26 0.40 -13.84
N ILE A 123 3.57 -0.75 -13.21
CA ILE A 123 4.31 -0.79 -11.93
C ILE A 123 5.67 -0.09 -12.09
N SER A 124 6.38 -0.36 -13.19
CA SER A 124 7.71 0.23 -13.43
C SER A 124 7.64 1.75 -13.61
N LEU A 125 6.69 2.24 -14.42
CA LEU A 125 6.46 3.68 -14.67
C LEU A 125 5.92 4.44 -13.44
N SER A 126 5.48 3.75 -12.40
CA SER A 126 5.13 4.40 -11.12
C SER A 126 6.36 4.86 -10.33
N TYR A 127 7.55 4.31 -10.63
CA TYR A 127 8.78 4.53 -9.86
C TYR A 127 8.64 4.22 -8.35
N SER A 128 7.73 3.32 -7.98
CA SER A 128 7.46 2.94 -6.58
C SER A 128 8.50 1.95 -6.05
N ARG A 129 9.52 2.46 -5.35
CA ARG A 129 10.59 1.64 -4.73
C ARG A 129 10.06 0.62 -3.73
N SER A 130 9.06 1.00 -2.92
CA SER A 130 8.44 0.07 -1.97
C SER A 130 7.79 -1.10 -2.70
N THR A 131 7.15 -0.85 -3.85
CA THR A 131 6.52 -1.92 -4.65
C THR A 131 7.56 -2.81 -5.32
N MET A 132 8.66 -2.25 -5.85
CA MET A 132 9.75 -3.04 -6.43
C MET A 132 10.42 -3.95 -5.38
N LEU A 133 10.69 -3.43 -4.18
CA LEU A 133 11.21 -4.23 -3.06
C LEU A 133 10.21 -5.31 -2.61
N THR A 134 8.91 -4.97 -2.60
CA THR A 134 7.85 -5.93 -2.28
C THR A 134 7.77 -7.05 -3.32
N LEU A 135 7.89 -6.72 -4.61
CA LEU A 135 7.94 -7.70 -5.69
C LEU A 135 9.12 -8.67 -5.50
N LEU A 136 10.31 -8.16 -5.13
CA LEU A 136 11.47 -9.01 -4.80
C LEU A 136 11.23 -9.91 -3.59
N ALA A 137 10.62 -9.40 -2.53
CA ALA A 137 10.33 -10.19 -1.33
C ALA A 137 9.33 -11.32 -1.63
N VAL A 138 8.28 -11.01 -2.40
CA VAL A 138 7.28 -11.99 -2.84
C VAL A 138 7.88 -13.00 -3.80
N SER A 139 8.70 -12.57 -4.77
CA SER A 139 9.36 -13.48 -5.72
C SER A 139 10.36 -14.41 -5.02
N ALA A 140 11.08 -13.92 -4.00
CA ALA A 140 11.97 -14.73 -3.17
C ALA A 140 11.19 -15.79 -2.39
N TYR A 141 10.08 -15.39 -1.75
CA TYR A 141 9.22 -16.32 -1.02
C TYR A 141 8.57 -17.36 -1.94
N THR A 142 7.98 -16.95 -3.07
CA THR A 142 7.41 -17.88 -4.07
C THR A 142 8.45 -18.84 -4.61
N SER A 143 9.65 -18.35 -4.94
CA SER A 143 10.77 -19.15 -5.42
C SER A 143 11.15 -20.24 -4.42
N LYS A 144 11.23 -19.90 -3.13
CA LYS A 144 11.48 -20.85 -2.05
C LYS A 144 10.36 -21.89 -1.91
N GLN A 145 9.11 -21.45 -1.88
CA GLN A 145 7.95 -22.34 -1.68
C GLN A 145 7.75 -23.32 -2.85
N LEU A 146 7.97 -22.85 -4.08
CA LEU A 146 7.85 -23.66 -5.28
C LEU A 146 9.13 -24.44 -5.64
N LYS A 147 10.22 -24.24 -4.88
CA LYS A 147 11.57 -24.77 -5.18
C LYS A 147 12.06 -24.39 -6.59
N LYS A 148 11.73 -23.17 -7.05
CA LYS A 148 12.01 -22.65 -8.39
C LYS A 148 12.82 -21.36 -8.31
N GLY A 149 14.15 -21.51 -8.17
CA GLY A 149 15.12 -20.40 -8.05
C GLY A 149 14.99 -19.32 -9.13
N HIS A 150 14.68 -19.74 -10.36
CA HIS A 150 14.57 -18.86 -11.53
C HIS A 150 13.49 -17.78 -11.39
N ILE A 151 12.44 -17.97 -10.58
CA ILE A 151 11.39 -16.96 -10.37
C ILE A 151 11.99 -15.69 -9.75
N PHE A 152 12.80 -15.86 -8.70
CA PHE A 152 13.48 -14.75 -8.04
C PHE A 152 14.50 -14.09 -8.97
N ILE A 153 15.36 -14.89 -9.60
CA ILE A 153 16.41 -14.40 -10.51
C ILE A 153 15.78 -13.61 -11.67
N PHE A 154 14.73 -14.13 -12.29
CA PHE A 154 14.00 -13.44 -13.35
C PHE A 154 13.45 -12.09 -12.87
N SER A 155 12.76 -12.06 -11.71
CA SER A 155 12.24 -10.80 -11.16
C SER A 155 13.34 -9.77 -10.85
N LEU A 156 14.50 -10.24 -10.36
CA LEU A 156 15.65 -9.40 -10.06
C LEU A 156 16.23 -8.78 -11.33
N ILE A 157 16.50 -9.61 -12.35
CA ILE A 157 16.98 -9.15 -13.65
C ILE A 157 16.00 -8.15 -14.26
N LEU A 158 14.70 -8.46 -14.20
CA LEU A 158 13.66 -7.63 -14.79
C LEU A 158 13.57 -6.25 -14.09
N ILE A 159 13.71 -6.20 -12.77
CA ILE A 159 13.82 -4.94 -12.02
C ILE A 159 15.09 -4.20 -12.43
N LEU A 160 16.26 -4.85 -12.46
CA LEU A 160 17.52 -4.21 -12.86
C LEU A 160 17.45 -3.61 -14.27
N ILE A 161 16.87 -4.35 -15.22
CA ILE A 161 16.60 -3.87 -16.59
C ILE A 161 15.69 -2.64 -16.53
N SER A 162 14.62 -2.67 -15.73
CA SER A 162 13.73 -1.50 -15.59
C SER A 162 14.45 -0.28 -15.03
N LEU A 163 15.38 -0.43 -14.06
CA LEU A 163 16.17 0.68 -13.52
C LEU A 163 17.04 1.37 -14.58
N ILE A 164 17.46 0.61 -15.60
CA ILE A 164 18.30 1.11 -16.70
C ILE A 164 17.44 1.72 -17.80
N LEU A 165 16.35 1.05 -18.19
CA LEU A 165 15.51 1.44 -19.34
C LEU A 165 14.48 2.53 -19.03
N LEU A 166 14.07 2.69 -17.78
CA LEU A 166 13.04 3.66 -17.40
C LEU A 166 13.50 5.11 -17.72
N PRO A 167 12.62 5.94 -18.32
CA PRO A 167 12.98 7.29 -18.75
C PRO A 167 13.28 8.21 -17.56
N LYS A 168 14.56 8.57 -17.41
CA LYS A 168 15.02 9.52 -16.39
C LYS A 168 14.80 10.95 -16.88
N THR A 169 13.64 11.50 -16.55
CA THR A 169 13.34 12.92 -16.79
C THR A 169 13.94 13.80 -15.68
N THR A 170 14.10 15.09 -15.96
CA THR A 170 14.59 16.07 -14.97
C THR A 170 13.60 16.19 -13.81
N GLY A 171 14.02 15.77 -12.60
CA GLY A 171 13.22 15.90 -11.37
C GLY A 171 13.46 14.78 -10.35
N GLU A 172 13.10 15.04 -9.09
CA GLU A 172 13.22 14.05 -8.00
C GLU A 172 12.23 12.88 -8.14
N GLY A 173 11.10 13.06 -8.82
CA GLY A 173 10.03 12.06 -8.89
C GLY A 173 10.45 10.74 -9.56
N THR A 174 11.23 10.82 -10.63
CA THR A 174 11.73 9.69 -11.42
C THR A 174 13.12 9.22 -10.95
N ASN A 175 13.77 9.96 -10.05
CA ASN A 175 15.06 9.58 -9.50
C ASN A 175 14.91 8.51 -8.41
N LEU A 176 15.10 7.24 -8.78
CA LEU A 176 15.06 6.13 -7.83
C LEU A 176 16.22 6.16 -6.80
N GLN A 177 17.30 6.88 -7.11
CA GLN A 177 18.46 7.03 -6.23
C GLN A 177 18.30 8.16 -5.19
N ARG A 178 17.19 8.90 -5.20
CA ARG A 178 17.00 10.02 -4.28
C ARG A 178 17.03 9.60 -2.81
N THR A 179 17.67 10.43 -2.00
CA THR A 179 17.78 10.26 -0.54
C THR A 179 16.70 11.04 0.22
N SER A 180 16.13 12.09 -0.38
CA SER A 180 15.13 12.99 0.20
C SER A 180 13.95 12.26 0.86
N THR A 181 13.39 11.29 0.16
CA THR A 181 12.26 10.47 0.63
C THR A 181 12.64 9.41 1.65
N ILE A 182 13.88 8.92 1.61
CA ILE A 182 14.39 8.01 2.64
C ILE A 182 14.54 8.78 3.96
N LEU A 183 15.13 9.97 3.90
CA LEU A 183 15.27 10.85 5.06
C LEU A 183 13.90 11.28 5.63
N ALA A 184 12.93 11.59 4.75
CA ALA A 184 11.56 11.89 5.17
C ALA A 184 10.92 10.72 5.94
N LYS A 185 11.08 9.48 5.44
CA LYS A 185 10.59 8.26 6.11
C LYS A 185 11.28 8.04 7.45
N ILE A 186 12.59 8.20 7.52
CA ILE A 186 13.34 8.06 8.78
C ILE A 186 12.81 9.05 9.82
N ARG A 187 12.63 10.33 9.45
CA ARG A 187 12.05 11.33 10.36
C ARG A 187 10.63 10.97 10.79
N ASN A 188 9.81 10.49 9.87
CA ASN A 188 8.45 10.03 10.16
C ASN A 188 8.44 8.85 11.14
N TYR A 189 9.39 7.92 11.02
CA TYR A 189 9.50 6.76 11.90
C TYR A 189 10.02 7.16 13.28
N GLN A 190 11.00 8.06 13.35
CA GLN A 190 11.47 8.64 14.61
C GLN A 190 10.32 9.33 15.36
N GLN A 191 9.50 10.11 14.65
CA GLN A 191 8.32 10.75 15.23
C GLN A 191 7.30 9.71 15.75
N ALA A 192 7.05 8.64 14.98
CA ALA A 192 6.16 7.55 15.40
C ALA A 192 6.66 6.90 16.68
N ILE A 193 7.93 6.50 16.72
CA ILE A 193 8.55 5.84 17.88
C ILE A 193 8.51 6.77 19.10
N HIS A 194 8.85 8.05 18.93
CA HIS A 194 8.79 9.03 20.01
C HIS A 194 7.38 9.18 20.60
N LEU A 195 6.34 9.20 19.76
CA LEU A 195 4.96 9.25 20.24
C LEU A 195 4.55 7.93 20.92
N PHE A 196 4.92 6.78 20.36
CA PHE A 196 4.67 5.48 20.97
C PHE A 196 5.25 5.37 22.39
N ILE A 197 6.49 5.82 22.59
CA ILE A 197 7.15 5.79 23.92
C ILE A 197 6.36 6.58 24.98
N LYS A 198 5.64 7.64 24.60
CA LYS A 198 4.83 8.43 25.53
C LYS A 198 3.58 7.68 26.02
N GLN A 199 3.00 6.78 25.21
CA GLN A 199 1.79 6.02 25.53
C GLN A 199 1.87 4.59 24.97
N PRO A 200 2.74 3.71 25.52
CA PRO A 200 3.08 2.44 24.88
C PRO A 200 2.01 1.35 25.03
N ILE A 201 1.15 1.42 26.06
CA ILE A 201 0.21 0.34 26.38
C ILE A 201 -1.04 0.43 25.50
N LEU A 202 -1.74 1.57 25.52
CA LEU A 202 -3.01 1.79 24.82
C LEU A 202 -2.89 2.67 23.56
N GLY A 203 -1.73 3.29 23.33
CA GLY A 203 -1.52 4.23 22.23
C GLY A 203 -2.30 5.54 22.40
N HIS A 204 -2.17 6.41 21.39
CA HIS A 204 -2.80 7.73 21.38
C HIS A 204 -4.23 7.74 20.83
N GLY A 205 -4.69 6.65 20.24
CA GLY A 205 -5.94 6.57 19.47
C GLY A 205 -5.78 7.09 18.04
N TYR A 206 -6.31 6.34 17.06
CA TYR A 206 -6.14 6.65 15.63
C TYR A 206 -6.62 8.06 15.24
N ASN A 207 -7.77 8.48 15.79
CA ASN A 207 -8.38 9.77 15.46
C ASN A 207 -7.68 10.96 16.13
N PHE A 208 -6.86 10.72 17.15
CA PHE A 208 -6.11 11.76 17.87
C PHE A 208 -4.66 11.85 17.40
N LEU A 209 -4.20 10.96 16.50
CA LEU A 209 -2.86 11.03 15.90
C LEU A 209 -2.52 12.41 15.32
N PRO A 210 -3.42 13.14 14.60
CA PRO A 210 -3.13 14.48 14.13
C PRO A 210 -2.77 15.46 15.26
N GLN A 211 -3.50 15.40 16.38
CA GLN A 211 -3.27 16.26 17.55
C GLN A 211 -2.02 15.83 18.32
N ALA A 212 -1.79 14.53 18.48
CA ALA A 212 -0.57 13.99 19.07
C ALA A 212 0.69 14.43 18.28
N LYS A 213 0.59 14.49 16.94
CA LYS A 213 1.67 15.00 16.08
C LYS A 213 1.88 16.51 16.19
N GLN A 214 0.84 17.31 16.42
CA GLN A 214 0.98 18.76 16.65
C GLN A 214 1.87 19.07 17.85
N GLN A 215 1.80 18.23 18.88
CA GLN A 215 2.63 18.35 20.08
C GLN A 215 4.08 17.86 19.89
N SER A 216 4.47 17.53 18.67
CA SER A 216 5.82 17.07 18.34
C SER A 216 6.54 18.08 17.46
N ASN A 217 7.86 18.19 17.62
CA ASN A 217 8.71 19.13 16.87
C ASN A 217 8.77 18.87 15.35
N TYR A 218 8.09 17.83 14.85
CA TYR A 218 8.09 17.38 13.45
C TYR A 218 6.71 17.55 12.78
N TYR A 219 5.90 18.51 13.24
CA TYR A 219 4.56 18.73 12.72
C TYR A 219 4.56 19.42 11.35
N GLN A 220 3.81 18.85 10.39
CA GLN A 220 3.49 19.49 9.11
C GLN A 220 1.99 19.82 9.07
N PRO A 221 1.60 21.11 9.20
CA PRO A 221 0.22 21.50 9.45
C PRO A 221 -0.79 21.23 8.33
N GLN A 222 -0.33 21.10 7.09
CA GLN A 222 -1.20 21.07 5.92
C GLN A 222 -0.82 19.91 4.99
N SER A 223 -1.11 18.69 5.43
CA SER A 223 -0.96 17.48 4.61
C SER A 223 -2.17 16.57 4.76
N HIS A 224 -2.65 16.02 3.65
CA HIS A 224 -3.72 15.00 3.63
C HIS A 224 -3.30 13.71 4.34
N SER A 225 -2.00 13.45 4.49
CA SER A 225 -1.45 12.28 5.19
C SER A 225 -1.25 12.47 6.69
N ASN A 226 -1.61 13.64 7.24
CA ASN A 226 -1.30 13.96 8.64
C ASN A 226 -1.92 12.98 9.67
N SER A 227 -3.02 12.32 9.31
CA SER A 227 -3.72 11.34 10.19
C SER A 227 -3.05 9.98 10.34
N ALA A 228 -1.94 9.70 9.65
CA ALA A 228 -1.23 8.42 9.76
C ALA A 228 0.29 8.59 9.60
N PHE A 229 1.05 7.58 9.99
CA PHE A 229 2.47 7.50 9.65
C PHE A 229 2.66 6.82 8.30
N ASP A 230 3.84 6.97 7.73
CA ASP A 230 4.20 6.37 6.46
C ASP A 230 4.08 4.84 6.53
N SER A 231 4.43 4.18 7.65
CA SER A 231 4.21 2.74 7.82
C SER A 231 2.87 2.45 8.48
N SER A 232 2.11 1.48 7.95
CA SER A 232 0.89 1.00 8.64
C SER A 232 1.22 0.39 9.99
N LEU A 233 2.31 -0.38 10.11
CA LEU A 233 2.67 -1.02 11.37
C LEU A 233 2.96 0.01 12.46
N LEU A 234 3.71 1.07 12.13
CA LEU A 234 3.94 2.17 13.06
C LEU A 234 2.66 2.94 13.36
N THR A 235 1.78 3.12 12.37
CA THR A 235 0.46 3.75 12.58
C THR A 235 -0.39 2.95 13.57
N ILE A 236 -0.47 1.62 13.42
CA ILE A 236 -1.24 0.76 14.31
C ILE A 236 -0.59 0.72 15.70
N LEU A 237 0.73 0.56 15.78
CA LEU A 237 1.47 0.55 17.05
C LEU A 237 1.29 1.84 17.85
N THR A 238 1.44 3.00 17.20
CA THR A 238 1.31 4.32 17.86
C THR A 238 -0.12 4.65 18.26
N SER A 239 -1.10 4.23 17.45
CA SER A 239 -2.51 4.53 17.72
C SER A 239 -3.15 3.58 18.73
N THR A 240 -2.72 2.32 18.80
CA THR A 240 -3.38 1.29 19.62
C THR A 240 -2.51 0.71 20.74
N GLY A 241 -1.21 1.02 20.74
CA GLY A 241 -0.26 0.51 21.72
C GLY A 241 0.10 -0.97 21.52
N LEU A 242 0.92 -1.49 22.43
CA LEU A 242 1.47 -2.85 22.36
C LEU A 242 0.40 -3.94 22.43
N VAL A 243 -0.63 -3.75 23.26
CA VAL A 243 -1.65 -4.78 23.51
C VAL A 243 -2.39 -5.10 22.21
N SER A 244 -3.03 -4.10 21.61
CA SER A 244 -3.76 -4.27 20.35
C SER A 244 -2.84 -4.60 19.17
N PHE A 245 -1.63 -4.03 19.12
CA PHE A 245 -0.66 -4.38 18.08
C PHE A 245 -0.23 -5.85 18.13
N SER A 246 -0.04 -6.41 19.33
CA SER A 246 0.31 -7.83 19.49
C SER A 246 -0.83 -8.74 19.00
N LEU A 247 -2.08 -8.43 19.36
CA LEU A 247 -3.26 -9.15 18.87
C LEU A 247 -3.40 -9.07 17.35
N PHE A 248 -3.14 -7.89 16.78
CA PHE A 248 -3.13 -7.68 15.33
C PHE A 248 -2.09 -8.56 14.63
N LEU A 249 -0.85 -8.65 15.14
CA LEU A 249 0.18 -9.52 14.59
C LEU A 249 -0.19 -11.01 14.70
N ILE A 250 -0.75 -11.42 15.83
CA ILE A 250 -1.21 -12.82 16.02
C ILE A 250 -2.29 -13.17 14.98
N ALA A 251 -3.25 -12.27 14.75
CA ALA A 251 -4.29 -12.46 13.74
C ALA A 251 -3.68 -12.64 12.34
N ILE A 252 -2.75 -11.76 11.92
CA ILE A 252 -2.06 -11.88 10.62
C ILE A 252 -1.31 -13.20 10.49
N ILE A 253 -0.57 -13.60 11.54
CA ILE A 253 0.22 -14.85 11.52
C ILE A 253 -0.71 -16.07 11.39
N LYS A 254 -1.87 -16.05 12.06
CA LYS A 254 -2.86 -17.13 11.98
C LYS A 254 -3.42 -17.27 10.57
N GLU A 255 -3.86 -16.17 9.96
CA GLU A 255 -4.35 -16.14 8.58
C GLU A 255 -3.26 -16.61 7.60
N PHE A 256 -2.03 -16.14 7.78
CA PHE A 256 -0.91 -16.51 6.91
C PHE A 256 -0.61 -18.03 6.93
N LYS A 257 -0.80 -18.73 8.05
CA LYS A 257 -0.50 -20.17 8.13
C LYS A 257 -1.52 -21.03 7.38
N GLN A 258 -2.80 -20.67 7.46
CA GLN A 258 -3.91 -21.53 7.06
C GLN A 258 -4.30 -21.44 5.58
N ASP A 259 -3.65 -20.54 4.83
CA ASP A 259 -4.12 -20.18 3.50
C ASP A 259 -3.32 -20.76 2.32
N SER A 260 -3.92 -20.66 1.13
CA SER A 260 -3.33 -21.06 -0.15
C SER A 260 -2.07 -20.25 -0.48
N LEU A 261 -1.22 -20.77 -1.38
CA LEU A 261 0.02 -20.07 -1.77
C LEU A 261 -0.26 -18.69 -2.39
N LEU A 262 -1.31 -18.54 -3.19
CA LEU A 262 -1.74 -17.23 -3.74
C LEU A 262 -2.01 -16.23 -2.60
N LYS A 263 -2.88 -16.61 -1.65
CA LYS A 263 -3.25 -15.74 -0.53
C LYS A 263 -2.05 -15.37 0.35
N LYS A 264 -1.18 -16.35 0.65
CA LYS A 264 0.09 -16.11 1.35
C LYS A 264 0.93 -15.02 0.66
N ASN A 265 1.02 -15.05 -0.67
CA ASN A 265 1.75 -14.04 -1.42
C ASN A 265 1.07 -12.66 -1.40
N LEU A 266 -0.26 -12.60 -1.47
CA LEU A 266 -1.00 -11.34 -1.35
C LEU A 266 -0.81 -10.71 0.04
N TYR A 267 -0.92 -11.50 1.11
CA TYR A 267 -0.66 -11.02 2.47
C TYR A 267 0.79 -10.60 2.67
N LEU A 268 1.75 -11.39 2.16
CA LEU A 268 3.17 -11.02 2.23
C LEU A 268 3.44 -9.71 1.50
N ALA A 269 2.83 -9.52 0.31
CA ALA A 269 2.98 -8.29 -0.44
C ALA A 269 2.50 -7.08 0.37
N ILE A 270 1.29 -7.15 0.94
CA ILE A 270 0.73 -6.07 1.75
C ILE A 270 1.58 -5.86 3.02
N PHE A 271 2.04 -6.93 3.67
CA PHE A 271 2.86 -6.87 4.87
C PHE A 271 4.19 -6.17 4.62
N VAL A 272 4.96 -6.62 3.62
CA VAL A 272 6.26 -6.00 3.27
C VAL A 272 6.07 -4.56 2.82
N HIS A 273 5.05 -4.29 2.00
CA HIS A 273 4.77 -2.92 1.56
C HIS A 273 4.35 -2.00 2.72
N SER A 274 3.68 -2.55 3.73
CA SER A 274 3.23 -1.81 4.91
C SER A 274 4.35 -1.27 5.81
N LEU A 275 5.57 -1.77 5.62
CA LEU A 275 6.79 -1.24 6.24
C LEU A 275 7.16 0.13 5.69
N PHE A 276 6.67 0.49 4.50
CA PHE A 276 7.04 1.71 3.78
C PHE A 276 5.88 2.66 3.53
N ALA A 277 4.68 2.14 3.38
CA ALA A 277 3.47 2.91 3.08
C ALA A 277 2.31 2.45 3.98
N ASN A 278 1.29 3.31 4.17
CA ASN A 278 0.13 2.97 4.98
C ASN A 278 -0.86 2.05 4.23
N SER A 279 -0.36 0.96 3.64
CA SER A 279 -1.10 0.10 2.72
C SER A 279 -2.11 -0.82 3.39
N MET A 280 -1.91 -1.24 4.64
CA MET A 280 -2.89 -2.10 5.33
C MET A 280 -4.19 -1.37 5.67
N LEU A 281 -4.11 -0.05 5.84
CA LEU A 281 -5.27 0.80 6.14
C LEU A 281 -5.82 1.50 4.89
N TYR A 282 -5.27 1.19 3.71
CA TYR A 282 -5.71 1.79 2.46
C TYR A 282 -6.91 1.00 1.89
N PRO A 283 -8.10 1.62 1.71
CA PRO A 283 -9.33 0.89 1.42
C PRO A 283 -9.28 0.05 0.14
N TRP A 284 -8.68 0.59 -0.93
CA TRP A 284 -8.61 -0.09 -2.22
C TRP A 284 -7.65 -1.29 -2.21
N VAL A 285 -6.64 -1.29 -1.34
CA VAL A 285 -5.76 -2.44 -1.12
C VAL A 285 -6.52 -3.55 -0.41
N ILE A 286 -7.32 -3.22 0.61
CA ILE A 286 -8.18 -4.19 1.32
C ILE A 286 -9.22 -4.79 0.36
N ILE A 287 -9.91 -3.96 -0.42
CA ILE A 287 -10.88 -4.42 -1.43
C ILE A 287 -10.20 -5.34 -2.44
N SER A 288 -9.02 -4.96 -2.92
CA SER A 288 -8.26 -5.77 -3.88
C SER A 288 -7.85 -7.12 -3.30
N LEU A 289 -7.39 -7.15 -2.05
CA LEU A 289 -7.09 -8.39 -1.35
C LEU A 289 -8.30 -9.32 -1.28
N LEU A 290 -9.48 -8.80 -0.91
CA LEU A 290 -10.70 -9.59 -0.79
C LEU A 290 -11.15 -10.20 -2.13
N PHE A 291 -11.15 -9.43 -3.22
CA PHE A 291 -11.55 -9.97 -4.52
C PHE A 291 -10.53 -10.94 -5.11
N LEU A 292 -9.23 -10.68 -4.94
CA LEU A 292 -8.15 -11.50 -5.53
C LEU A 292 -7.84 -12.78 -4.73
N SER A 293 -8.23 -12.84 -3.46
CA SER A 293 -8.01 -13.99 -2.58
C SER A 293 -9.06 -15.09 -2.71
N THR A 294 -10.17 -14.83 -3.40
CA THR A 294 -11.31 -15.76 -3.53
C THR A 294 -11.37 -16.42 -4.89
#